data_AF-A0AAV1QU34-F1
#
_entry.id   AF-A0AAV1QU34-F1
#
_cell.length_a   1.000
_cell.length_b   1.000
_cell.length_c   1.000
_cell.angle_alpha   90.00
_cell.angle_beta   90.00
_cell.angle_gamma   90.00
#
_symmetry.space_group_name_H-M   'P 1'
#
loop_
_entity.id
_entity.type
_entity.pdbx_description
1 polymer ?
#
loop_
_entity_poly.entity_id
_entity_poly.type
_entity_poly.pdbx_seq_one_letter_code
_entity_poly.pdbx_strand_id
1 'polypeptide(L)'
;MMLRIKRVPTVVSNYQKEEGEEGSRREGGCGRNCLQNCCLQGACLPLYAFKKVDRIVAEKKSVGVFEHDKNEPPVAFLDSLLLGEWEDRMQRGLFRYDVTACETKVIPGRYGFIAQLNEGRHLKKRPTEFRVDKVLQPFDGNKFNFTKVGQDEVLFQFGASEDGDVQFLPDAPIDAENSPSMVAINVSPIEYGHVLLIPHVLNCLPQRIDRDSFLLALYMAAEAGNPYFRLGYNSLGAFATINHLHFQAYYLAVPFPIEKAPTNKITTLDGGIKISELVNYPVRGLVFEGGNTLQDLSNTVSDACVCLQENNIPYNVLIADCGNRIFLLPQCYAEKQAQGEVSPELLDTQVNPAVWEISGHMVLKRRKDYEEASEENAWRLLAEVSLSKERFQEVNGLIFEAISYKGNGNGTDSENLLEDANVEHHSVEEVNAINDSSHPAMVTGSHECLVLQ
;
A
#
# COMPACT_ATOMS: atom_id res chain seq x y z
N MET A 1 -5.70 -9.08 -24.61
CA MET A 1 -4.59 -10.06 -24.48
C MET A 1 -4.24 -10.15 -22.99
N MET A 2 -4.14 -11.36 -22.41
CA MET A 2 -3.89 -11.52 -20.96
C MET A 2 -2.40 -11.32 -20.69
N LEU A 3 -2.02 -10.22 -20.04
CA LEU A 3 -0.61 -9.96 -19.66
C LEU A 3 -0.20 -10.93 -18.55
N ARG A 4 0.87 -11.71 -18.77
CA ARG A 4 1.46 -12.62 -17.78
C ARG A 4 2.92 -12.22 -17.57
N ILE A 5 3.28 -11.81 -16.36
CA ILE A 5 4.70 -11.67 -15.98
C ILE A 5 5.34 -13.07 -16.03
N LYS A 6 6.54 -13.17 -16.60
CA LYS A 6 7.35 -14.40 -16.58
C LYS A 6 7.61 -14.81 -15.13
N ARG A 7 6.97 -15.89 -14.68
CA ARG A 7 7.15 -16.42 -13.32
C ARG A 7 8.59 -16.92 -13.17
N VAL A 8 9.34 -16.34 -12.24
CA VAL A 8 10.59 -16.93 -11.75
C VAL A 8 10.19 -18.03 -10.75
N PRO A 9 10.63 -19.28 -10.91
CA PRO A 9 10.29 -20.37 -9.99
C PRO A 9 10.78 -20.04 -8.57
N THR A 10 9.84 -19.97 -7.63
CA THR A 10 10.11 -19.73 -6.22
C THR A 10 9.99 -21.04 -5.46
N VAL A 11 11.01 -21.42 -4.68
CA VAL A 11 10.99 -22.64 -3.86
C VAL A 11 10.11 -22.41 -2.65
N VAL A 12 9.02 -23.17 -2.58
CA VAL A 12 7.99 -23.15 -1.53
C VAL A 12 8.65 -23.29 -0.13
N SER A 13 8.37 -22.36 0.78
CA SER A 13 8.93 -22.26 2.14
C SER A 13 8.40 -23.38 3.06
N ASN A 14 9.19 -23.82 4.05
CA ASN A 14 8.91 -24.96 4.94
C ASN A 14 7.57 -24.93 5.70
N TYR A 15 6.90 -23.79 5.85
CA TYR A 15 5.56 -23.67 6.47
C TYR A 15 4.39 -23.80 5.48
N GLN A 16 4.67 -24.03 4.20
CA GLN A 16 3.66 -24.17 3.15
C GLN A 16 3.36 -25.63 2.82
N LYS A 17 4.01 -26.60 3.48
CA LYS A 17 3.67 -28.03 3.37
C LYS A 17 2.52 -28.47 4.28
N GLU A 18 2.13 -27.67 5.27
CA GLU A 18 1.00 -27.99 6.16
C GLU A 18 -0.35 -27.50 5.61
N GLU A 19 -0.57 -27.62 4.31
CA GLU A 19 -1.93 -27.64 3.75
C GLU A 19 -2.47 -29.08 3.65
N GLY A 20 -1.71 -30.09 4.13
CA GLY A 20 -2.09 -31.50 4.00
C GLY A 20 -1.73 -32.44 5.15
N GLU A 21 -1.19 -31.99 6.28
CA GLU A 21 -0.91 -32.87 7.42
C GLU A 21 -1.71 -32.44 8.65
N GLU A 22 -2.69 -33.27 9.01
CA GLU A 22 -3.47 -33.17 10.26
C GLU A 22 -2.55 -33.42 11.48
N GLY A 23 -1.78 -32.42 11.87
CA GLY A 23 -1.00 -32.41 13.10
C GLY A 23 -1.85 -31.98 14.30
N SER A 24 -2.08 -32.92 15.23
CA SER A 24 -2.69 -32.78 16.57
C SER A 24 -3.61 -31.56 16.79
N ARG A 25 -4.91 -31.75 16.51
CA ARG A 25 -5.98 -30.81 16.88
C ARG A 25 -5.95 -30.55 18.40
N ARG A 26 -5.46 -29.39 18.82
CA ARG A 26 -5.87 -28.80 20.10
C ARG A 26 -7.33 -28.36 19.94
N GLU A 27 -8.14 -28.56 20.97
CA GLU A 27 -9.58 -28.31 20.93
C GLU A 27 -9.89 -26.86 20.53
N GLY A 28 -10.54 -26.67 19.38
CA GLY A 28 -10.98 -25.38 18.84
C GLY A 28 -9.98 -24.69 17.90
N GLY A 29 -10.30 -24.59 16.61
CA GLY A 29 -9.59 -23.75 15.63
C GLY A 29 -8.72 -24.47 14.59
N CYS A 30 -8.08 -23.69 13.70
CA CYS A 30 -7.30 -24.21 12.57
C CYS A 30 -5.85 -24.62 12.92
N GLY A 31 -5.48 -24.61 14.21
CA GLY A 31 -4.12 -24.87 14.68
C GLY A 31 -3.12 -23.73 14.49
N ARG A 32 -3.50 -22.65 13.77
CA ARG A 32 -2.63 -21.48 13.48
C ARG A 32 -2.97 -20.24 14.31
N ASN A 33 -3.94 -20.32 15.21
CA ASN A 33 -4.49 -19.18 15.95
C ASN A 33 -4.85 -17.99 15.01
N CYS A 34 -5.68 -18.26 14.00
CA CYS A 34 -6.01 -17.34 12.90
C CYS A 34 -6.75 -16.06 13.35
N LEU A 35 -6.88 -15.06 12.48
CA LEU A 35 -7.81 -13.93 12.65
C LEU A 35 -9.22 -14.20 12.11
N GLN A 36 -9.51 -15.42 11.64
CA GLN A 36 -10.85 -15.82 11.18
C GLN A 36 -11.69 -16.31 12.35
N ASN A 37 -13.00 -16.46 12.13
CA ASN A 37 -13.98 -17.03 13.08
C ASN A 37 -13.52 -18.35 13.72
N CYS A 38 -12.59 -19.06 13.07
CA CYS A 38 -11.95 -20.26 13.55
C CYS A 38 -11.23 -20.09 14.90
N CYS A 39 -10.61 -18.92 15.15
CA CYS A 39 -9.81 -18.66 16.36
C CYS A 39 -10.07 -17.26 16.97
N LEU A 40 -10.95 -16.44 16.38
CA LEU A 40 -11.16 -15.05 16.79
C LEU A 40 -12.07 -14.90 18.02
N GLN A 41 -12.98 -15.85 18.26
CA GLN A 41 -13.96 -15.73 19.33
C GLN A 41 -13.30 -15.69 20.71
N GLY A 42 -13.48 -14.59 21.44
CA GLY A 42 -12.87 -14.37 22.75
C GLY A 42 -11.37 -14.04 22.70
N ALA A 43 -10.81 -13.80 21.52
CA ALA A 43 -9.44 -13.34 21.37
C ALA A 43 -9.31 -11.87 21.80
N CYS A 44 -8.23 -11.59 22.51
CA CYS A 44 -7.82 -10.25 22.88
C CYS A 44 -6.43 -9.97 22.29
N LEU A 45 -6.22 -8.74 21.86
CA LEU A 45 -4.94 -8.25 21.36
C LEU A 45 -4.69 -6.86 21.95
N PRO A 46 -3.43 -6.46 22.16
CA PRO A 46 -3.14 -5.11 22.60
C PRO A 46 -3.75 -4.08 21.66
N LEU A 47 -4.28 -2.98 22.18
CA LEU A 47 -4.83 -1.87 21.40
C LEU A 47 -4.03 -0.60 21.66
N TYR A 48 -3.52 0.00 20.59
CA TYR A 48 -3.02 1.36 20.58
C TYR A 48 -4.11 2.29 20.05
N ALA A 49 -4.65 3.13 20.94
CA ALA A 49 -5.60 4.16 20.58
C ALA A 49 -4.87 5.48 20.36
N PHE A 50 -4.78 5.95 19.11
CA PHE A 50 -4.09 7.19 18.76
C PHE A 50 -5.01 8.40 18.86
N LYS A 51 -4.42 9.58 19.03
CA LYS A 51 -5.14 10.85 19.01
C LYS A 51 -5.36 11.32 17.58
N LYS A 52 -6.58 11.70 17.22
CA LYS A 52 -6.84 12.37 15.93
C LYS A 52 -6.16 13.74 15.93
N VAL A 53 -5.22 13.94 15.01
CA VAL A 53 -4.46 15.19 14.85
C VAL A 53 -5.13 16.08 13.80
N ASP A 54 -5.66 17.22 14.22
CA ASP A 54 -6.34 18.17 13.31
C ASP A 54 -5.38 19.09 12.54
N ARG A 55 -4.11 19.23 12.95
CA ARG A 55 -3.14 20.16 12.32
C ARG A 55 -1.84 19.49 11.96
N ILE A 56 -1.36 19.76 10.74
CA ILE A 56 -0.02 19.41 10.29
C ILE A 56 0.98 20.15 11.20
N VAL A 57 1.84 19.40 11.90
CA VAL A 57 2.87 19.97 12.77
C VAL A 57 3.96 20.55 11.88
N ALA A 58 3.73 21.75 11.35
CA ALA A 58 4.79 22.55 10.75
C ALA A 58 5.71 23.01 11.90
N GLU A 59 6.94 22.52 11.94
CA GLU A 59 7.98 23.08 12.80
C GLU A 59 8.12 24.58 12.50
N LYS A 60 7.49 25.41 13.33
CA LYS A 60 7.81 26.83 13.38
C LYS A 60 9.20 26.94 13.97
N LYS A 61 10.20 27.19 13.12
CA LYS A 61 11.43 27.87 13.54
C LYS A 61 11.07 29.26 14.04
N SER A 62 10.67 29.39 15.30
CA SER A 62 10.54 30.67 15.97
C SER A 62 11.49 30.73 17.16
N VAL A 63 12.41 31.67 17.03
CA VAL A 63 13.35 32.14 18.06
C VAL A 63 12.56 32.66 19.26
N GLY A 64 12.80 32.06 20.43
CA GLY A 64 12.66 32.61 21.79
C GLY A 64 11.31 33.17 22.24
N VAL A 65 10.67 32.53 23.23
CA VAL A 65 10.52 32.99 24.64
C VAL A 65 10.11 31.77 25.46
N PHE A 66 10.75 31.57 26.61
CA PHE A 66 10.50 30.47 27.53
C PHE A 66 9.16 30.66 28.26
N GLU A 67 8.21 29.74 28.03
CA GLU A 67 7.25 29.35 29.06
C GLU A 67 7.54 27.89 29.44
N HIS A 68 7.87 27.71 30.72
CA HIS A 68 8.20 26.43 31.32
C HIS A 68 6.89 25.65 31.54
N ASP A 69 6.48 24.86 30.56
CA ASP A 69 5.62 23.71 30.83
C ASP A 69 6.49 22.46 30.88
N LYS A 70 6.52 21.80 32.04
CA LYS A 70 7.39 20.65 32.34
C LYS A 70 6.75 19.34 31.87
N ASN A 71 6.33 19.28 30.62
CA ASN A 71 6.11 18.01 29.96
C ASN A 71 7.25 17.86 28.95
N GLU A 72 8.24 17.05 29.30
CA GLU A 72 9.09 16.44 28.28
C GLU A 72 8.18 15.93 27.15
N PRO A 73 8.48 16.17 25.86
CA PRO A 73 7.67 15.61 24.79
C PRO A 73 7.54 14.11 25.10
N PRO A 74 6.31 13.55 25.18
CA PRO A 74 6.18 12.14 25.51
C PRO A 74 7.02 11.39 24.49
N VAL A 75 7.98 10.62 24.98
CA VAL A 75 8.78 9.71 24.15
C VAL A 75 7.82 9.02 23.18
N ALA A 76 8.23 8.91 21.90
CA ALA A 76 7.51 8.24 20.82
C ALA A 76 7.05 6.83 21.24
N PHE A 77 5.91 6.78 21.92
CA PHE A 77 5.45 5.59 22.62
C PHE A 77 5.08 4.52 21.60
N LEU A 78 4.50 4.92 20.47
CA LEU A 78 4.30 4.05 19.31
C LEU A 78 5.61 3.43 18.80
N ASP A 79 6.67 4.21 18.62
CA ASP A 79 7.97 3.68 18.14
C ASP A 79 8.53 2.64 19.09
N SER A 80 8.52 2.95 20.39
CA SER A 80 9.05 2.05 21.42
C SER A 80 8.23 0.76 21.52
N LEU A 81 6.90 0.87 21.47
CA LEU A 81 5.99 -0.26 21.46
C LEU A 81 6.19 -1.12 20.21
N LEU A 82 6.18 -0.51 19.02
CA LEU A 82 6.30 -1.22 17.74
C LEU A 82 7.62 -1.97 17.66
N LEU A 83 8.74 -1.31 17.98
CA LEU A 83 10.05 -1.94 17.94
C LEU A 83 10.20 -3.03 19.01
N GLY A 84 9.72 -2.80 20.23
CA GLY A 84 9.75 -3.80 21.30
C GLY A 84 8.94 -5.05 20.96
N GLU A 85 7.72 -4.88 20.45
CA GLU A 85 6.88 -6.01 20.03
C GLU A 85 7.49 -6.71 18.78
N TRP A 86 8.08 -5.96 17.85
CA TRP A 86 8.74 -6.54 16.68
C TRP A 86 9.97 -7.40 17.07
N GLU A 87 10.78 -6.92 18.02
CA GLU A 87 11.92 -7.66 18.57
C GLU A 87 11.49 -8.91 19.35
N ASP A 88 10.40 -8.85 20.12
CA ASP A 88 9.81 -10.02 20.76
C ASP A 88 9.48 -11.11 19.73
N ARG A 89 8.80 -10.74 18.63
CA ARG A 89 8.47 -11.71 17.55
C ARG A 89 9.72 -12.23 16.85
N MET A 90 10.81 -11.45 16.83
CA MET A 90 12.10 -11.87 16.30
C MET A 90 12.74 -12.93 17.21
N GLN A 91 12.76 -12.70 18.52
CA GLN A 91 13.26 -13.65 19.51
C GLN A 91 12.44 -14.95 19.53
N ARG A 92 11.14 -14.86 19.25
CA ARG A 92 10.23 -16.01 19.11
C ARG A 92 10.36 -16.76 17.79
N GLY A 93 11.16 -16.26 16.84
CA GLY A 93 11.45 -16.95 15.58
C GLY A 93 10.31 -16.88 14.55
N LEU A 94 9.44 -15.86 14.60
CA LEU A 94 8.31 -15.74 13.67
C LEU A 94 8.68 -15.19 12.28
N PHE A 95 9.93 -14.75 12.10
CA PHE A 95 10.43 -14.26 10.81
C PHE A 95 11.05 -15.36 9.98
N ARG A 96 10.97 -15.23 8.66
CA ARG A 96 11.52 -16.22 7.72
C ARG A 96 13.05 -16.18 7.63
N TYR A 97 13.67 -15.09 8.04
CA TYR A 97 15.11 -14.89 8.08
C TYR A 97 15.42 -13.68 8.98
N ASP A 98 16.68 -13.59 9.41
CA ASP A 98 17.19 -12.43 10.13
C ASP A 98 17.56 -11.32 9.15
N VAL A 99 16.83 -10.21 9.20
CA VAL A 99 17.06 -9.03 8.36
C VAL A 99 18.20 -8.16 8.86
N THR A 100 18.55 -8.25 10.16
CA THR A 100 19.64 -7.46 10.74
C THR A 100 21.02 -7.90 10.24
N ALA A 101 21.09 -9.11 9.68
CA ALA A 101 22.27 -9.65 9.02
C ALA A 101 22.43 -9.19 7.55
N CYS A 102 21.46 -8.45 6.99
CA CYS A 102 21.53 -8.00 5.61
C CYS A 102 22.56 -6.88 5.44
N GLU A 103 23.43 -7.02 4.44
CA GLU A 103 24.47 -6.02 4.15
C GLU A 103 23.82 -4.79 3.48
N THR A 104 23.96 -3.62 4.10
CA THR A 104 23.41 -2.34 3.60
C THR A 104 24.52 -1.31 3.45
N LYS A 105 24.53 -0.56 2.34
CA LYS A 105 25.46 0.54 2.11
C LYS A 105 24.80 1.68 1.35
N VAL A 106 25.25 2.91 1.61
CA VAL A 106 24.94 4.06 0.76
C VAL A 106 25.87 4.03 -0.45
N ILE A 107 25.30 3.98 -1.64
CA ILE A 107 26.01 4.09 -2.92
C ILE A 107 26.60 5.51 -3.02
N PRO A 108 27.92 5.66 -3.25
CA PRO A 108 28.53 6.97 -3.44
C PRO A 108 27.96 7.69 -4.66
N GLY A 109 27.63 8.97 -4.50
CA GLY A 109 27.20 9.83 -5.60
C GLY A 109 26.27 10.95 -5.14
N ARG A 110 25.58 11.60 -6.09
CA ARG A 110 24.78 12.80 -5.84
C ARG A 110 23.50 12.50 -5.05
N TYR A 111 22.88 11.37 -5.34
CA TYR A 111 21.58 10.95 -4.82
C TYR A 111 21.72 10.11 -3.56
N GLY A 112 22.83 9.39 -3.38
CA GLY A 112 23.07 8.52 -2.25
C GLY A 112 22.02 7.42 -2.16
N PHE A 113 21.84 6.67 -3.25
CA PHE A 113 21.00 5.47 -3.27
C PHE A 113 21.43 4.48 -2.20
N ILE A 114 20.49 3.76 -1.62
CA ILE A 114 20.79 2.78 -0.56
C ILE A 114 20.72 1.41 -1.20
N ALA A 115 21.82 0.67 -1.21
CA ALA A 115 21.86 -0.72 -1.65
C ALA A 115 21.79 -1.64 -0.44
N GLN A 116 20.89 -2.62 -0.49
CA GLN A 116 20.80 -3.68 0.51
C GLN A 116 20.77 -5.04 -0.17
N LEU A 117 21.57 -5.98 0.33
CA LEU A 117 21.63 -7.34 -0.19
C LEU A 117 20.69 -8.28 0.60
N ASN A 118 19.58 -8.70 -0.04
CA ASN A 118 18.61 -9.64 0.53
C ASN A 118 18.57 -10.95 -0.26
N GLU A 119 19.63 -11.75 -0.16
CA GLU A 119 19.75 -13.05 -0.81
C GLU A 119 18.67 -14.03 -0.29
N GLY A 120 18.08 -14.82 -1.19
CA GLY A 120 17.08 -15.83 -0.82
C GLY A 120 15.72 -15.30 -0.34
N ARG A 121 15.57 -13.99 -0.08
CA ARG A 121 14.27 -13.38 0.25
C ARG A 121 13.22 -13.67 -0.83
N HIS A 122 13.63 -13.52 -2.09
CA HIS A 122 12.75 -13.78 -3.23
C HIS A 122 12.30 -15.24 -3.28
N LEU A 123 13.15 -16.20 -2.91
CA LEU A 123 12.81 -17.63 -2.84
C LEU A 123 11.72 -17.93 -1.80
N LYS A 124 11.68 -17.15 -0.71
CA LYS A 124 10.66 -17.30 0.32
C LYS A 124 9.40 -16.47 0.03
N LYS A 125 9.40 -15.62 -1.01
CA LYS A 125 8.27 -14.75 -1.35
C LYS A 125 7.13 -15.56 -1.94
N ARG A 126 5.89 -15.30 -1.50
CA ARG A 126 4.69 -15.91 -2.08
C ARG A 126 4.58 -15.52 -3.56
N PRO A 127 4.25 -16.45 -4.47
CA PRO A 127 3.92 -16.11 -5.85
C PRO A 127 2.75 -15.13 -5.91
N THR A 128 2.75 -14.24 -6.90
CA THR A 128 1.59 -13.39 -7.17
C THR A 128 0.44 -14.24 -7.72
N GLU A 129 -0.65 -14.33 -6.96
CA GLU A 129 -1.84 -15.15 -7.28
C GLU A 129 -2.92 -14.39 -8.05
N PHE A 130 -2.70 -13.11 -8.35
CA PHE A 130 -3.63 -12.26 -9.09
C PHE A 130 -3.10 -11.88 -10.46
N ARG A 131 -4.00 -11.33 -11.28
CA ARG A 131 -3.64 -10.86 -12.60
C ARG A 131 -2.91 -9.52 -12.50
N VAL A 132 -1.97 -9.26 -13.38
CA VAL A 132 -1.16 -8.03 -13.34
C VAL A 132 -1.77 -6.94 -14.22
N ASP A 133 -2.71 -7.30 -15.11
CA ASP A 133 -3.33 -6.38 -16.06
C ASP A 133 -4.41 -5.47 -15.47
N LYS A 134 -4.80 -5.69 -14.21
CA LYS A 134 -5.80 -4.88 -13.50
C LYS A 134 -5.31 -4.40 -12.14
N VAL A 135 -5.37 -3.09 -11.93
CA VAL A 135 -5.10 -2.45 -10.64
C VAL A 135 -6.18 -2.80 -9.61
N LEU A 136 -7.45 -2.77 -10.03
CA LEU A 136 -8.57 -3.16 -9.18
C LEU A 136 -9.05 -4.58 -9.49
N GLN A 137 -9.07 -5.42 -8.47
CA GLN A 137 -9.58 -6.79 -8.53
C GLN A 137 -10.40 -7.07 -7.27
N PRO A 138 -11.49 -7.85 -7.37
CA PRO A 138 -12.27 -8.25 -6.21
C PRO A 138 -11.42 -9.03 -5.22
N PHE A 139 -11.70 -8.88 -3.94
CA PHE A 139 -11.11 -9.70 -2.90
C PHE A 139 -11.45 -11.18 -3.15
N ASP A 140 -10.50 -12.07 -2.86
CA ASP A 140 -10.67 -13.52 -3.00
C ASP A 140 -10.24 -14.21 -1.70
N GLY A 141 -11.23 -14.65 -0.91
CA GLY A 141 -11.01 -15.31 0.37
C GLY A 141 -10.28 -16.65 0.26
N ASN A 142 -10.26 -17.28 -0.92
CA ASN A 142 -9.56 -18.54 -1.13
C ASN A 142 -8.04 -18.33 -1.21
N LYS A 143 -7.60 -17.20 -1.75
CA LYS A 143 -6.19 -16.81 -1.82
C LYS A 143 -5.64 -16.40 -0.46
N PHE A 144 -4.32 -16.26 -0.37
CA PHE A 144 -3.75 -15.73 0.86
C PHE A 144 -4.25 -14.30 1.14
N ASN A 145 -4.63 -14.05 2.38
CA ASN A 145 -5.06 -12.75 2.88
C ASN A 145 -4.78 -12.65 4.38
N PHE A 146 -4.76 -11.43 4.93
CA PHE A 146 -4.35 -11.19 6.31
C PHE A 146 -5.29 -11.75 7.39
N THR A 147 -6.52 -12.16 7.07
CA THR A 147 -7.34 -12.90 8.07
C THR A 147 -6.75 -14.27 8.43
N LYS A 148 -5.82 -14.77 7.60
CA LYS A 148 -5.19 -16.10 7.75
C LYS A 148 -3.85 -16.07 8.50
N VAL A 149 -3.35 -14.90 8.91
CA VAL A 149 -2.14 -14.83 9.74
C VAL A 149 -2.44 -15.31 11.16
N GLY A 150 -1.43 -15.80 11.86
CA GLY A 150 -1.57 -16.11 13.27
C GLY A 150 -1.64 -14.83 14.10
N GLN A 151 -2.44 -14.82 15.17
CA GLN A 151 -2.52 -13.71 16.12
C GLN A 151 -1.16 -13.37 16.74
N ASP A 152 -0.25 -14.34 16.85
CA ASP A 152 1.15 -14.13 17.28
C ASP A 152 1.97 -13.23 16.34
N GLU A 153 1.58 -13.14 15.06
CA GLU A 153 2.18 -12.22 14.08
C GLU A 153 1.67 -10.78 14.25
N VAL A 154 0.57 -10.58 14.98
CA VAL A 154 -0.01 -9.26 15.25
C VAL A 154 0.71 -8.62 16.43
N LEU A 155 1.08 -7.34 16.28
CA LEU A 155 1.66 -6.53 17.35
C LEU A 155 0.53 -5.95 18.21
N PHE A 156 -0.40 -5.23 17.57
CA PHE A 156 -1.53 -4.58 18.23
C PHE A 156 -2.62 -4.17 17.23
N GLN A 157 -3.83 -3.96 17.75
CA GLN A 157 -4.90 -3.21 17.13
C GLN A 157 -4.53 -1.72 17.10
N PHE A 158 -4.87 -1.00 16.03
CA PHE A 158 -4.57 0.41 15.85
C PHE A 158 -5.84 1.17 15.49
N GLY A 159 -6.31 2.04 16.39
CA GLY A 159 -7.60 2.72 16.26
C GLY A 159 -7.59 4.11 16.84
N ALA A 160 -8.58 4.93 16.48
CA ALA A 160 -8.70 6.27 17.05
C ALA A 160 -9.23 6.20 18.49
N SER A 161 -8.68 7.04 19.37
CA SER A 161 -9.18 7.21 20.74
C SER A 161 -10.55 7.91 20.77
N GLU A 162 -11.44 7.43 21.65
CA GLU A 162 -12.75 8.04 21.90
C GLU A 162 -12.62 9.34 22.73
N ASP A 163 -11.70 9.35 23.69
CA ASP A 163 -11.53 10.44 24.65
C ASP A 163 -10.55 11.53 24.17
N GLY A 164 -9.91 11.33 23.01
CA GLY A 164 -8.97 12.28 22.42
C GLY A 164 -7.55 12.26 23.02
N ASP A 165 -7.27 11.30 23.89
CA ASP A 165 -5.94 11.03 24.46
C ASP A 165 -5.36 9.72 23.94
N VAL A 166 -4.04 9.63 23.84
CA VAL A 166 -3.35 8.40 23.45
C VAL A 166 -3.50 7.37 24.58
N GLN A 167 -3.94 6.17 24.25
CA GLN A 167 -4.13 5.08 25.22
C GLN A 167 -3.52 3.77 24.71
N PHE A 168 -3.04 2.95 25.65
CA PHE A 168 -2.61 1.58 25.38
C PHE A 168 -3.32 0.62 26.30
N LEU A 169 -4.01 -0.34 25.71
CA LEU A 169 -4.76 -1.39 26.40
C LEU A 169 -4.10 -2.73 26.08
N PRO A 170 -3.30 -3.32 26.99
CA PRO A 170 -2.54 -4.54 26.70
C PRO A 170 -3.39 -5.75 26.32
N ASP A 171 -4.65 -5.77 26.74
CA ASP A 171 -5.57 -6.89 26.57
C ASP A 171 -6.96 -6.36 26.18
N ALA A 172 -7.07 -5.84 24.97
CA ALA A 172 -8.33 -5.31 24.44
C ALA A 172 -9.07 -6.39 23.64
N PRO A 173 -10.40 -6.52 23.79
CA PRO A 173 -11.18 -7.46 22.98
C PRO A 173 -11.10 -7.05 21.51
N ILE A 174 -11.13 -8.05 20.62
CA ILE A 174 -11.25 -7.78 19.18
C ILE A 174 -12.72 -7.57 18.84
N ASP A 175 -13.05 -6.36 18.41
CA ASP A 175 -14.40 -6.04 17.92
C ASP A 175 -14.60 -6.54 16.49
N ALA A 176 -15.05 -7.78 16.37
CA ALA A 176 -15.23 -8.42 15.07
C ALA A 176 -16.28 -7.72 14.18
N GLU A 177 -17.24 -7.01 14.78
CA GLU A 177 -18.32 -6.32 14.05
C GLU A 177 -17.81 -5.04 13.40
N ASN A 178 -17.03 -4.25 14.15
CA ASN A 178 -16.44 -3.01 13.62
C ASN A 178 -15.15 -3.24 12.83
N SER A 179 -14.61 -4.47 12.84
CA SER A 179 -13.42 -4.87 12.09
C SER A 179 -12.23 -3.95 12.37
N PRO A 180 -11.41 -4.25 13.38
CA PRO A 180 -10.32 -3.36 13.76
C PRO A 180 -9.25 -3.32 12.66
N SER A 181 -8.48 -2.23 12.69
CA SER A 181 -7.24 -2.17 11.93
C SER A 181 -6.11 -2.76 12.76
N MET A 182 -5.20 -3.50 12.10
CA MET A 182 -4.15 -4.26 12.77
C MET A 182 -2.76 -3.81 12.32
N VAL A 183 -1.81 -3.84 13.24
CA VAL A 183 -0.38 -3.78 12.93
C VAL A 183 0.23 -5.16 13.15
N ALA A 184 0.81 -5.73 12.11
CA ALA A 184 1.41 -7.06 12.15
C ALA A 184 2.84 -7.04 11.62
N ILE A 185 3.68 -8.00 12.02
CA ILE A 185 5.02 -8.14 11.44
C ILE A 185 4.91 -8.47 9.95
N ASN A 186 5.82 -7.93 9.14
CA ASN A 186 6.09 -8.55 7.86
C ASN A 186 7.03 -9.74 8.08
N VAL A 187 6.52 -10.97 8.03
CA VAL A 187 7.33 -12.19 8.20
C VAL A 187 8.48 -12.34 7.17
N SER A 188 8.52 -11.51 6.13
CA SER A 188 9.63 -11.39 5.17
C SER A 188 10.16 -9.94 5.15
N PRO A 189 10.74 -9.47 6.26
CA PRO A 189 11.01 -8.06 6.51
C PRO A 189 12.12 -7.55 5.59
N ILE A 190 11.93 -6.34 5.04
CA ILE A 190 12.99 -5.68 4.23
C ILE A 190 14.01 -5.03 5.14
N GLU A 191 13.58 -4.46 6.26
CA GLU A 191 14.45 -3.74 7.19
C GLU A 191 13.92 -3.95 8.62
N TYR A 192 14.69 -3.53 9.60
CA TYR A 192 14.33 -3.47 11.00
C TYR A 192 13.01 -2.72 11.23
N GLY A 193 12.17 -3.28 12.11
CA GLY A 193 10.83 -2.77 12.39
C GLY A 193 9.85 -2.86 11.20
N HIS A 194 10.10 -3.73 10.21
CA HIS A 194 9.18 -3.87 9.08
C HIS A 194 7.85 -4.50 9.49
N VAL A 195 6.80 -3.68 9.48
CA VAL A 195 5.43 -4.03 9.82
C VAL A 195 4.46 -3.80 8.65
N LEU A 196 3.25 -4.30 8.80
CA LEU A 196 2.12 -4.12 7.92
C LEU A 196 1.01 -3.42 8.71
N LEU A 197 0.49 -2.30 8.20
CA LEU A 197 -0.77 -1.73 8.65
C LEU A 197 -1.88 -2.29 7.76
N ILE A 198 -2.86 -2.95 8.37
CA ILE A 198 -3.95 -3.64 7.69
C ILE A 198 -5.27 -3.00 8.13
N PRO A 199 -5.80 -2.03 7.36
CA PRO A 199 -7.06 -1.36 7.68
C PRO A 199 -8.24 -2.33 7.68
N HIS A 200 -9.05 -2.29 8.73
CA HIS A 200 -10.30 -3.06 8.88
C HIS A 200 -10.18 -4.52 8.40
N VAL A 201 -9.30 -5.29 9.05
CA VAL A 201 -8.82 -6.59 8.54
C VAL A 201 -9.94 -7.60 8.23
N LEU A 202 -11.07 -7.54 8.94
CA LEU A 202 -12.19 -8.47 8.77
C LEU A 202 -13.15 -8.04 7.65
N ASN A 203 -13.10 -6.77 7.22
CA ASN A 203 -13.88 -6.27 6.08
C ASN A 203 -13.32 -6.76 4.74
N CYS A 204 -12.13 -7.39 4.75
CA CYS A 204 -11.53 -8.00 3.57
C CYS A 204 -11.41 -7.02 2.39
N LEU A 205 -11.04 -5.76 2.69
CA LEU A 205 -10.91 -4.72 1.67
C LEU A 205 -9.87 -5.16 0.63
N PRO A 206 -10.14 -5.09 -0.68
CA PRO A 206 -9.11 -5.39 -1.69
C PRO A 206 -7.99 -4.35 -1.63
N GLN A 207 -6.86 -4.60 -2.31
CA GLN A 207 -5.72 -3.67 -2.36
C GLN A 207 -6.05 -2.43 -3.21
N ARG A 208 -6.87 -1.54 -2.65
CA ARG A 208 -7.37 -0.28 -3.21
C ARG A 208 -7.29 0.81 -2.15
N ILE A 209 -6.99 2.04 -2.57
CA ILE A 209 -7.03 3.20 -1.66
C ILE A 209 -8.46 3.72 -1.55
N ASP A 210 -8.81 4.15 -0.34
CA ASP A 210 -9.96 4.99 0.01
C ASP A 210 -9.50 6.05 1.02
N ARG A 211 -10.37 7.02 1.33
CA ARG A 211 -10.03 8.17 2.20
C ARG A 211 -9.74 7.75 3.63
N ASP A 212 -10.51 6.83 4.18
CA ASP A 212 -10.45 6.44 5.59
C ASP A 212 -9.18 5.63 5.88
N SER A 213 -8.92 4.64 5.03
CA SER A 213 -7.73 3.78 5.12
C SER A 213 -6.44 4.56 4.86
N PHE A 214 -6.45 5.54 3.95
CA PHE A 214 -5.29 6.40 3.71
C PHE A 214 -5.04 7.37 4.88
N LEU A 215 -6.10 7.94 5.44
CA LEU A 215 -6.01 8.79 6.62
C LEU A 215 -5.43 8.00 7.82
N LEU A 216 -5.86 6.76 8.02
CA LEU A 216 -5.31 5.89 9.05
C LEU A 216 -3.79 5.71 8.92
N ALA A 217 -3.29 5.56 7.68
CA ALA A 217 -1.86 5.50 7.41
C ALA A 217 -1.15 6.82 7.74
N LEU A 218 -1.76 7.98 7.45
CA LEU A 218 -1.21 9.27 7.86
C LEU A 218 -1.19 9.45 9.37
N TYR A 219 -2.23 9.01 10.10
CA TYR A 219 -2.23 9.03 11.55
C TYR A 219 -1.10 8.18 12.14
N MET A 220 -0.86 6.97 11.59
CA MET A 220 0.28 6.17 12.01
C MET A 220 1.62 6.89 11.80
N ALA A 221 1.82 7.54 10.65
CA ALA A 221 3.05 8.28 10.37
C ALA A 221 3.23 9.49 11.31
N ALA A 222 2.13 10.22 11.58
CA ALA A 222 2.14 11.38 12.47
C ALA A 222 2.35 10.98 13.94
N GLU A 223 1.71 9.90 14.38
CA GLU A 223 1.80 9.36 15.73
C GLU A 223 3.19 8.79 16.04
N ALA A 224 3.84 8.16 15.04
CA ALA A 224 5.24 7.73 15.17
C ALA A 224 6.17 8.93 15.39
N GLY A 225 5.86 10.08 14.76
CA GLY A 225 6.63 11.32 14.93
C GLY A 225 8.10 11.18 14.49
N ASN A 226 8.43 10.17 13.69
CA ASN A 226 9.79 9.81 13.32
C ASN A 226 10.01 9.92 11.80
N PRO A 227 10.88 10.83 11.32
CA PRO A 227 11.11 11.02 9.89
C PRO A 227 11.82 9.82 9.22
N TYR A 228 12.36 8.90 10.01
CA TYR A 228 12.97 7.67 9.52
C TYR A 228 12.00 6.49 9.47
N PHE A 229 10.79 6.65 10.02
CA PHE A 229 9.68 5.73 9.84
C PHE A 229 8.87 6.15 8.62
N ARG A 230 8.79 5.28 7.62
CA ARG A 230 8.10 5.55 6.36
C ARG A 230 7.02 4.52 6.14
N LEU A 231 5.89 4.96 5.63
CA LEU A 231 4.86 4.05 5.14
C LEU A 231 4.89 4.02 3.61
N GLY A 232 4.66 2.84 3.06
CA GLY A 232 4.67 2.57 1.65
C GLY A 232 3.42 1.81 1.23
N TYR A 233 2.81 2.24 0.14
CA TYR A 233 1.72 1.54 -0.52
C TYR A 233 2.13 1.14 -1.93
N ASN A 234 1.67 -0.05 -2.33
CA ASN A 234 1.82 -0.57 -3.68
C ASN A 234 0.43 -0.93 -4.20
N SER A 235 0.04 -0.47 -5.38
CA SER A 235 -1.16 -0.96 -6.06
C SER A 235 -0.90 -2.34 -6.68
N LEU A 236 -1.95 -3.08 -7.05
CA LEU A 236 -1.78 -4.18 -8.01
C LEU A 236 -1.27 -3.59 -9.34
N GLY A 237 -0.40 -4.32 -10.03
CA GLY A 237 0.35 -3.80 -11.18
C GLY A 237 1.61 -3.00 -10.82
N ALA A 238 1.74 -2.55 -9.57
CA ALA A 238 2.91 -1.83 -9.04
C ALA A 238 3.60 -2.61 -7.90
N PHE A 239 3.68 -3.94 -8.07
CA PHE A 239 4.37 -4.88 -7.18
C PHE A 239 3.81 -5.09 -5.78
N ALA A 240 2.54 -4.72 -5.52
CA ALA A 240 1.78 -5.43 -4.50
C ALA A 240 1.80 -6.95 -4.79
N THR A 241 1.71 -7.76 -3.74
CA THR A 241 1.66 -9.24 -3.88
C THR A 241 0.54 -9.91 -3.12
N ILE A 242 -0.30 -9.13 -2.42
CA ILE A 242 -1.49 -9.60 -1.72
C ILE A 242 -2.65 -8.67 -2.10
N ASN A 243 -3.80 -9.24 -2.45
CA ASN A 243 -5.03 -8.46 -2.71
C ASN A 243 -5.90 -8.38 -1.45
N HIS A 244 -5.35 -7.76 -0.42
CA HIS A 244 -6.02 -7.38 0.82
C HIS A 244 -5.32 -6.10 1.27
N LEU A 245 -6.07 -5.01 1.44
CA LEU A 245 -5.56 -3.68 1.73
C LEU A 245 -4.52 -3.71 2.85
N HIS A 246 -3.31 -3.27 2.52
CA HIS A 246 -2.24 -3.08 3.48
C HIS A 246 -1.28 -1.98 3.04
N PHE A 247 -0.72 -1.31 4.03
CA PHE A 247 0.46 -0.48 3.93
C PHE A 247 1.63 -1.23 4.55
N GLN A 248 2.84 -0.96 4.07
CA GLN A 248 4.08 -1.47 4.65
C GLN A 248 4.78 -0.33 5.36
N ALA A 249 5.46 -0.58 6.46
CA ALA A 249 6.27 0.43 7.12
C ALA A 249 7.56 -0.16 7.66
N TYR A 250 8.64 0.61 7.73
CA TYR A 250 9.85 0.24 8.46
C TYR A 250 10.69 1.47 8.81
N TYR A 251 11.68 1.26 9.66
CA TYR A 251 12.63 2.29 10.08
C TYR A 251 13.92 2.17 9.27
N LEU A 252 14.36 3.26 8.67
CA LEU A 252 15.71 3.34 8.09
C LEU A 252 16.26 4.74 8.34
N ALA A 253 17.30 4.80 9.17
CA ALA A 253 17.93 6.03 9.68
C ALA A 253 18.79 6.75 8.63
N VAL A 254 18.33 6.78 7.38
CA VAL A 254 18.95 7.47 6.24
C VAL A 254 17.83 8.09 5.40
N PRO A 255 17.92 9.38 5.00
CA PRO A 255 16.98 9.98 4.07
C PRO A 255 17.01 9.29 2.71
N PHE A 256 15.86 8.90 2.18
CA PHE A 256 15.82 8.26 0.88
C PHE A 256 16.22 9.24 -0.23
N PRO A 257 16.82 8.75 -1.33
CA PRO A 257 17.12 9.55 -2.51
C PRO A 257 15.95 10.42 -2.99
N ILE A 258 14.73 9.88 -2.99
CA ILE A 258 13.55 10.62 -3.43
C ILE A 258 13.22 11.82 -2.53
N GLU A 259 13.50 11.73 -1.22
CA GLU A 259 13.26 12.83 -0.27
C GLU A 259 14.24 13.99 -0.50
N LYS A 260 15.43 13.69 -1.00
CA LYS A 260 16.46 14.69 -1.35
C LYS A 260 16.26 15.29 -2.74
N ALA A 261 15.44 14.66 -3.58
CA ALA A 261 15.21 15.13 -4.93
C ALA A 261 14.47 16.47 -4.94
N PRO A 262 14.88 17.42 -5.80
CA PRO A 262 14.23 18.71 -5.90
C PRO A 262 12.81 18.56 -6.44
N THR A 263 11.97 19.55 -6.14
CA THR A 263 10.60 19.62 -6.62
C THR A 263 10.32 20.97 -7.27
N ASN A 264 9.48 20.96 -8.32
CA ASN A 264 8.96 22.17 -8.94
C ASN A 264 7.48 22.32 -8.58
N LYS A 265 7.13 23.39 -7.87
CA LYS A 265 5.73 23.65 -7.49
C LYS A 265 4.86 23.80 -8.75
N ILE A 266 3.76 23.05 -8.80
CA ILE A 266 2.73 23.17 -9.85
C ILE A 266 1.66 24.15 -9.37
N THR A 267 1.05 23.88 -8.21
CA THR A 267 -0.07 24.67 -7.68
C THR A 267 -0.16 24.58 -6.16
N THR A 268 -1.01 25.42 -5.58
CA THR A 268 -1.52 25.26 -4.22
C THR A 268 -3.03 25.23 -4.30
N LEU A 269 -3.65 24.19 -3.73
CA LEU A 269 -5.10 24.05 -3.66
C LEU A 269 -5.69 24.87 -2.51
N ASP A 270 -6.99 25.09 -2.60
CA ASP A 270 -7.79 25.50 -1.44
C ASP A 270 -7.62 24.45 -0.33
N GLY A 271 -7.48 24.92 0.91
CA GLY A 271 -7.05 24.05 2.01
C GLY A 271 -5.54 24.01 2.24
N GLY A 272 -4.73 24.76 1.48
CA GLY A 272 -3.31 24.97 1.79
C GLY A 272 -2.36 23.86 1.31
N ILE A 273 -2.85 22.93 0.49
CA ILE A 273 -2.07 21.80 -0.02
C ILE A 273 -1.23 22.24 -1.21
N LYS A 274 0.07 22.08 -1.13
CA LYS A 274 1.02 22.32 -2.21
C LYS A 274 1.24 21.03 -2.99
N ILE A 275 1.05 21.11 -4.31
CA ILE A 275 1.34 20.02 -5.24
C ILE A 275 2.54 20.43 -6.10
N SER A 276 3.55 19.57 -6.15
CA SER A 276 4.79 19.78 -6.90
C SER A 276 5.12 18.57 -7.76
N GLU A 277 5.79 18.78 -8.90
CA GLU A 277 6.41 17.71 -9.69
C GLU A 277 7.79 17.39 -9.10
N LEU A 278 8.12 16.10 -9.02
CA LEU A 278 9.47 15.65 -8.69
C LEU A 278 10.41 15.86 -9.89
N VAL A 279 11.55 16.51 -9.68
CA VAL A 279 12.51 16.80 -10.76
C VAL A 279 13.90 16.28 -10.43
N ASN A 280 14.69 16.02 -11.48
CA ASN A 280 16.01 15.41 -11.38
C ASN A 280 16.01 14.06 -10.63
N TYR A 281 14.96 13.27 -10.79
CA TYR A 281 14.83 11.91 -10.25
C TYR A 281 14.38 10.97 -11.38
N PRO A 282 14.77 9.67 -11.40
CA PRO A 282 14.50 8.80 -12.55
C PRO A 282 13.02 8.44 -12.71
N VAL A 283 12.24 8.50 -11.62
CA VAL A 283 10.80 8.24 -11.63
C VAL A 283 10.03 9.55 -11.58
N ARG A 284 9.11 9.77 -12.52
CA ARG A 284 8.19 10.90 -12.50
C ARG A 284 7.12 10.70 -11.43
N GLY A 285 6.84 11.74 -10.66
CA GLY A 285 5.87 11.68 -9.59
C GLY A 285 5.41 13.06 -9.12
N LEU A 286 4.33 13.05 -8.36
CA LEU A 286 3.81 14.23 -7.68
C LEU A 286 4.16 14.17 -6.19
N VAL A 287 4.43 15.32 -5.61
CA VAL A 287 4.69 15.50 -4.18
C VAL A 287 3.62 16.40 -3.61
N PHE A 288 2.93 15.91 -2.59
CA PHE A 288 1.87 16.61 -1.87
C PHE A 288 2.38 16.97 -0.47
N GLU A 289 2.27 18.24 -0.10
CA GLU A 289 2.78 18.80 1.15
C GLU A 289 1.81 19.84 1.70
N GLY A 290 1.78 19.99 3.02
CA GLY A 290 0.92 20.99 3.66
C GLY A 290 -0.56 20.60 3.63
N GLY A 291 -1.43 21.58 3.81
CA GLY A 291 -2.81 21.37 4.21
C GLY A 291 -3.13 22.13 5.50
N ASN A 292 -4.37 22.55 5.68
CA ASN A 292 -4.84 23.15 6.94
C ASN A 292 -4.97 22.05 8.01
N THR A 293 -5.41 20.87 7.57
CA THR A 293 -5.53 19.66 8.38
C THR A 293 -4.84 18.47 7.71
N LEU A 294 -4.53 17.42 8.50
CA LEU A 294 -4.03 16.16 7.97
C LEU A 294 -5.07 15.48 7.05
N GLN A 295 -6.36 15.69 7.35
CA GLN A 295 -7.48 15.22 6.55
C GLN A 295 -7.48 15.84 5.15
N ASP A 296 -7.18 17.13 5.02
CA ASP A 296 -7.15 17.80 3.70
C ASP A 296 -6.09 17.16 2.80
N LEU A 297 -4.89 16.93 3.35
CA LEU A 297 -3.80 16.24 2.66
C LEU A 297 -4.21 14.80 2.29
N SER A 298 -4.79 14.06 3.26
CA SER A 298 -5.27 12.69 3.05
C SER A 298 -6.30 12.61 1.92
N ASN A 299 -7.32 13.46 1.96
CA ASN A 299 -8.41 13.47 0.99
C ASN A 299 -7.89 13.77 -0.42
N THR A 300 -7.01 14.75 -0.55
CA THR A 300 -6.45 15.13 -1.85
C THR A 300 -5.59 14.03 -2.45
N VAL A 301 -4.73 13.40 -1.64
CA VAL A 301 -3.87 12.30 -2.13
C VAL A 301 -4.70 11.07 -2.43
N SER A 302 -5.64 10.70 -1.57
CA SER A 302 -6.51 9.53 -1.81
C SER A 302 -7.40 9.75 -3.02
N ASP A 303 -7.89 10.97 -3.29
CA ASP A 303 -8.62 11.27 -4.53
C ASP A 303 -7.77 11.09 -5.79
N ALA A 304 -6.49 11.50 -5.74
CA ALA A 304 -5.54 11.21 -6.82
C ALA A 304 -5.30 9.70 -6.98
N CYS A 305 -5.17 8.95 -5.88
CA CYS A 305 -5.01 7.50 -5.90
C CYS A 305 -6.24 6.78 -6.46
N VAL A 306 -7.44 7.24 -6.10
CA VAL A 306 -8.74 6.75 -6.60
C VAL A 306 -8.83 6.97 -8.11
N CYS A 307 -8.46 8.17 -8.59
CA CYS A 307 -8.38 8.44 -10.02
C CYS A 307 -7.46 7.45 -10.75
N LEU A 308 -6.26 7.20 -10.22
CA LEU A 308 -5.30 6.27 -10.83
C LEU A 308 -5.82 4.83 -10.88
N GLN A 309 -6.38 4.32 -9.78
CA GLN A 309 -6.88 2.94 -9.74
C GLN A 309 -8.13 2.73 -10.62
N GLU A 310 -9.01 3.73 -10.74
CA GLU A 310 -10.18 3.69 -11.64
C GLU A 310 -9.77 3.74 -13.12
N ASN A 311 -8.70 4.46 -13.44
CA ASN A 311 -8.11 4.51 -14.78
C ASN A 311 -7.12 3.37 -15.06
N ASN A 312 -7.04 2.37 -14.18
CA ASN A 312 -6.15 1.21 -14.29
C ASN A 312 -4.66 1.57 -14.46
N ILE A 313 -4.21 2.66 -13.83
CA ILE A 313 -2.81 3.10 -13.84
C ILE A 313 -2.15 2.57 -12.57
N PRO A 314 -1.13 1.69 -12.65
CA PRO A 314 -0.41 1.23 -11.47
C PRO A 314 0.38 2.35 -10.81
N TYR A 315 0.43 2.36 -9.48
CA TYR A 315 1.13 3.39 -8.72
C TYR A 315 1.64 2.89 -7.36
N ASN A 316 2.54 3.68 -6.81
CA ASN A 316 3.02 3.53 -5.44
C ASN A 316 2.87 4.85 -4.70
N VAL A 317 2.77 4.77 -3.38
CA VAL A 317 2.75 5.94 -2.50
C VAL A 317 3.80 5.78 -1.42
N LEU A 318 4.67 6.77 -1.27
CA LEU A 318 5.55 6.90 -0.10
C LEU A 318 5.00 8.01 0.81
N ILE A 319 4.75 7.68 2.06
CA ILE A 319 4.40 8.60 3.14
C ILE A 319 5.67 8.80 3.96
N ALA A 320 6.20 10.01 3.95
CA ALA A 320 7.45 10.39 4.60
C ALA A 320 7.26 11.61 5.51
N ASP A 321 8.32 11.97 6.22
CA ASP A 321 8.36 13.18 7.06
C ASP A 321 7.19 13.26 8.04
N CYS A 322 7.00 12.18 8.81
CA CYS A 322 5.93 12.05 9.81
C CYS A 322 4.51 12.25 9.23
N GLY A 323 4.30 11.90 7.95
CA GLY A 323 3.02 12.05 7.27
C GLY A 323 2.80 13.42 6.60
N ASN A 324 3.78 14.33 6.67
CA ASN A 324 3.65 15.68 6.11
C ASN A 324 4.02 15.77 4.62
N ARG A 325 4.69 14.74 4.08
CA ARG A 325 5.17 14.73 2.70
C ARG A 325 4.86 13.41 2.02
N ILE A 326 4.05 13.48 0.97
CA ILE A 326 3.53 12.31 0.27
C ILE A 326 3.98 12.30 -1.18
N PHE A 327 4.59 11.20 -1.61
CA PHE A 327 5.02 11.00 -3.00
C PHE A 327 4.07 10.03 -3.68
N LEU A 328 3.43 10.46 -4.76
CA LEU A 328 2.59 9.63 -5.62
C LEU A 328 3.33 9.34 -6.92
N LEU A 329 3.56 8.06 -7.19
CA LEU A 329 4.46 7.58 -8.23
C LEU A 329 3.72 6.60 -9.17
N PRO A 330 3.05 7.10 -10.21
CA PRO A 330 2.54 6.26 -11.29
C PRO A 330 3.70 5.52 -11.99
N GLN A 331 3.53 4.22 -12.26
CA GLN A 331 4.56 3.41 -12.91
C GLN A 331 4.00 2.42 -13.94
N CYS A 332 4.87 1.95 -14.84
CA CYS A 332 4.50 1.01 -15.92
C CYS A 332 5.46 -0.19 -16.05
N TYR A 333 6.31 -0.47 -15.07
CA TYR A 333 7.35 -1.50 -15.22
C TYR A 333 6.78 -2.90 -15.49
N ALA A 334 5.74 -3.31 -14.75
CA ALA A 334 5.12 -4.62 -14.95
C ALA A 334 4.47 -4.79 -16.33
N GLU A 335 3.93 -3.70 -16.89
CA GLU A 335 3.38 -3.67 -18.24
C GLU A 335 4.50 -3.82 -19.28
N LYS A 336 5.57 -3.01 -19.17
CA LYS A 336 6.77 -3.13 -20.03
C LYS A 336 7.39 -4.52 -19.98
N GLN A 337 7.45 -5.14 -18.80
CA GLN A 337 7.93 -6.52 -18.65
C GLN A 337 7.05 -7.50 -19.46
N ALA A 338 5.73 -7.33 -19.43
CA ALA A 338 4.80 -8.18 -20.16
C ALA A 338 4.82 -7.93 -21.67
N GLN A 339 5.17 -6.72 -22.11
CA GLN A 339 5.37 -6.35 -23.51
C GLN A 339 6.76 -6.73 -24.06
N GLY A 340 7.68 -7.14 -23.19
CA GLY A 340 9.05 -7.49 -23.58
C GLY A 340 9.95 -6.29 -23.86
N GLU A 341 9.57 -5.11 -23.36
CA GLU A 341 10.30 -3.85 -23.56
C GLU A 341 11.46 -3.67 -22.58
N VAL A 342 11.47 -4.43 -21.48
CA VAL A 342 12.55 -4.39 -20.48
C VAL A 342 13.72 -5.23 -20.92
N SER A 343 14.93 -4.66 -20.86
CA SER A 343 16.16 -5.33 -21.27
C SER A 343 16.41 -6.63 -20.46
N PRO A 344 17.01 -7.67 -21.08
CA PRO A 344 17.34 -8.91 -20.38
C PRO A 344 18.25 -8.71 -19.16
N GLU A 345 19.17 -7.74 -19.23
CA GLU A 345 20.07 -7.40 -18.14
C GLU A 345 19.30 -6.93 -16.89
N LEU A 346 18.32 -6.05 -17.06
CA LEU A 346 17.49 -5.59 -15.94
C LEU A 346 16.60 -6.70 -15.39
N LEU A 347 16.05 -7.54 -16.27
CA LEU A 347 15.26 -8.71 -15.85
C LEU A 347 16.09 -9.70 -15.02
N ASP A 348 17.38 -9.85 -15.34
CA ASP A 348 18.30 -10.76 -14.66
C ASP A 348 18.66 -10.30 -13.23
N THR A 349 18.57 -9.00 -12.93
CA THR A 349 18.64 -8.48 -11.55
C THR A 349 17.50 -9.01 -10.68
N GLN A 350 16.39 -9.39 -11.33
CA GLN A 350 15.13 -9.78 -10.72
C GLN A 350 14.53 -8.73 -9.78
N VAL A 351 15.01 -7.49 -9.78
CA VAL A 351 14.46 -6.45 -8.91
C VAL A 351 13.04 -6.12 -9.36
N ASN A 352 12.12 -6.11 -8.40
CA ASN A 352 10.73 -5.70 -8.59
C ASN A 352 10.58 -4.34 -7.93
N PRO A 353 10.57 -3.24 -8.72
CA PRO A 353 10.63 -1.89 -8.18
C PRO A 353 9.28 -1.48 -7.58
N ALA A 354 9.09 -1.87 -6.32
CA ALA A 354 7.99 -1.43 -5.49
C ALA A 354 8.34 -0.08 -4.85
N VAL A 355 7.49 0.39 -3.93
CA VAL A 355 7.65 1.70 -3.26
C VAL A 355 9.06 1.92 -2.69
N TRP A 356 9.68 0.90 -2.11
CA TRP A 356 11.00 1.05 -1.49
C TRP A 356 12.10 1.30 -2.51
N GLU A 357 12.13 0.51 -3.59
CA GLU A 357 13.14 0.65 -4.65
C GLU A 357 12.95 1.95 -5.42
N ILE A 358 11.72 2.29 -5.80
CA ILE A 358 11.46 3.55 -6.54
C ILE A 358 11.78 4.78 -5.69
N SER A 359 11.69 4.68 -4.36
CA SER A 359 12.09 5.76 -3.47
C SER A 359 13.60 5.82 -3.23
N GLY A 360 14.33 4.78 -3.65
CA GLY A 360 15.79 4.75 -3.69
C GLY A 360 16.45 3.85 -2.65
N HIS A 361 15.66 3.02 -1.95
CA HIS A 361 16.16 1.87 -1.21
C HIS A 361 16.14 0.62 -2.11
N MET A 362 17.27 0.37 -2.76
CA MET A 362 17.48 -0.72 -3.70
C MET A 362 17.70 -2.05 -2.98
N VAL A 363 16.64 -2.86 -2.90
CA VAL A 363 16.71 -4.22 -2.34
C VAL A 363 17.19 -5.21 -3.41
N LEU A 364 18.49 -5.48 -3.41
CA LEU A 364 19.19 -6.30 -4.39
C LEU A 364 19.16 -7.77 -4.00
N LYS A 365 19.06 -8.64 -5.00
CA LYS A 365 18.85 -10.09 -4.80
C LYS A 365 20.11 -10.93 -4.98
N ARG A 366 21.16 -10.35 -5.57
CA ARG A 366 22.40 -11.04 -5.93
C ARG A 366 23.59 -10.26 -5.40
N ARG A 367 24.56 -10.96 -4.83
CA ARG A 367 25.82 -10.38 -4.36
C ARG A 367 26.53 -9.55 -5.43
N LYS A 368 26.56 -10.04 -6.67
CA LYS A 368 27.13 -9.30 -7.82
C LYS A 368 26.51 -7.91 -7.98
N ASP A 369 25.17 -7.82 -7.99
CA ASP A 369 24.48 -6.53 -8.16
C ASP A 369 24.77 -5.58 -7.00
N TYR A 370 24.94 -6.11 -5.78
CA TYR A 370 25.29 -5.33 -4.60
C TYR A 370 26.72 -4.82 -4.64
N GLU A 371 27.69 -5.66 -5.00
CA GLU A 371 29.10 -5.29 -5.13
C GLU A 371 29.29 -4.23 -6.21
N GLU A 372 28.62 -4.40 -7.36
CA GLU A 372 28.65 -3.50 -8.52
C GLU A 372 27.61 -2.35 -8.45
N ALA A 373 26.93 -2.17 -7.31
CA ALA A 373 25.89 -1.16 -7.17
C ALA A 373 26.43 0.26 -7.39
N SER A 374 25.82 0.99 -8.32
CA SER A 374 26.15 2.38 -8.66
C SER A 374 24.89 3.21 -8.86
N GLU A 375 25.01 4.55 -8.82
CA GLU A 375 23.87 5.44 -9.08
C GLU A 375 23.36 5.27 -10.51
N GLU A 376 24.24 5.04 -11.48
CA GLU A 376 23.88 4.79 -12.87
C GLU A 376 23.04 3.51 -13.01
N ASN A 377 23.40 2.45 -12.29
CA ASN A 377 22.65 1.20 -12.28
C ASN A 377 21.25 1.38 -11.67
N ALA A 378 21.16 2.05 -10.52
CA ALA A 378 19.88 2.38 -9.90
C ALA A 378 19.02 3.27 -10.81
N TRP A 379 19.62 4.33 -11.38
CA TRP A 379 18.95 5.26 -12.28
C TRP A 379 18.40 4.55 -13.51
N ARG A 380 19.20 3.70 -14.14
CA ARG A 380 18.83 2.94 -15.34
C ARG A 380 17.62 2.03 -15.07
N LEU A 381 17.61 1.31 -13.94
CA LEU A 381 16.47 0.49 -13.56
C LEU A 381 15.23 1.35 -13.33
N LEU A 382 15.35 2.41 -12.53
CA LEU A 382 14.21 3.25 -12.15
C LEU A 382 13.64 4.07 -13.31
N ALA A 383 14.47 4.44 -14.29
CA ALA A 383 14.00 5.10 -15.51
C ALA A 383 13.07 4.20 -16.33
N GLU A 384 13.24 2.87 -16.28
CA GLU A 384 12.31 1.93 -16.91
C GLU A 384 10.96 1.88 -16.21
N VAL A 385 10.92 2.20 -14.92
CA VAL A 385 9.70 2.19 -14.10
C VAL A 385 8.82 3.39 -14.42
N SER A 386 9.44 4.52 -14.72
CA SER A 386 8.77 5.78 -14.98
C SER A 386 7.88 5.72 -16.22
N LEU A 387 6.74 6.42 -16.13
CA LEU A 387 5.98 6.81 -17.31
C LEU A 387 6.82 7.69 -18.24
N SER A 388 6.51 7.65 -19.54
CA SER A 388 7.00 8.66 -20.48
C SER A 388 6.54 10.06 -20.06
N LYS A 389 7.19 11.10 -20.56
CA LYS A 389 6.83 12.48 -20.22
C LYS A 389 5.39 12.79 -20.65
N GLU A 390 5.03 12.36 -21.85
CA GLU A 390 3.72 12.60 -22.46
C GLU A 390 2.62 11.88 -21.67
N ARG A 391 2.84 10.60 -21.32
CA ARG A 391 1.89 9.84 -20.52
C ARG A 391 1.77 10.40 -19.10
N PHE A 392 2.88 10.84 -18.49
CA PHE A 392 2.83 11.47 -17.18
C PHE A 392 2.03 12.79 -17.18
N GLN A 393 2.16 13.60 -18.24
CA GLN A 393 1.37 14.81 -18.41
C GLN A 393 -0.13 14.51 -18.56
N GLU A 394 -0.49 13.49 -19.33
CA GLU A 394 -1.88 13.03 -19.46
C GLU A 394 -2.44 12.58 -18.10
N VAL A 395 -1.69 11.73 -17.38
CA VAL A 395 -2.07 11.23 -16.05
C VAL A 395 -2.23 12.37 -15.04
N ASN A 396 -1.36 13.38 -15.06
CA ASN A 396 -1.52 14.56 -14.24
C ASN A 396 -2.82 15.30 -14.57
N GLY A 397 -3.19 15.41 -15.85
CA GLY A 397 -4.48 15.98 -16.28
C GLY A 397 -5.67 15.28 -15.62
N LEU A 398 -5.69 13.94 -15.65
CA LEU A 398 -6.73 13.12 -15.00
C LEU A 398 -6.79 13.35 -13.49
N ILE A 399 -5.62 13.39 -12.83
CA ILE A 399 -5.52 13.61 -11.38
C ILE A 399 -6.07 14.99 -11.01
N PHE A 400 -5.65 16.05 -11.71
CA PHE A 400 -6.09 17.41 -11.40
C PHE A 400 -7.59 17.61 -11.67
N GLU A 401 -8.13 17.00 -12.73
CA GLU A 401 -9.58 17.01 -12.98
C GLU A 401 -10.36 16.34 -11.83
N ALA A 402 -9.91 15.16 -11.37
CA ALA A 402 -10.56 14.44 -10.28
C ALA A 402 -10.51 15.20 -8.94
N ILE A 403 -9.36 15.81 -8.62
CA ILE A 403 -9.21 16.63 -7.40
C ILE A 403 -10.12 17.87 -7.46
N SER A 404 -10.16 18.57 -8.60
CA SER A 404 -11.00 19.76 -8.77
C SER A 404 -12.51 19.45 -8.71
N TYR A 405 -12.95 18.32 -9.27
CA TYR A 405 -14.36 17.93 -9.24
C TYR A 405 -14.85 17.71 -7.79
N LYS A 406 -14.03 17.06 -6.96
CA LYS A 406 -14.39 16.77 -5.56
C LYS A 406 -14.23 17.98 -4.63
N GLY A 407 -13.38 18.95 -4.96
CA GLY A 407 -13.24 20.21 -4.21
C GLY A 407 -14.46 21.14 -4.32
N ASN A 408 -15.22 21.06 -5.42
CA ASN A 408 -16.45 21.84 -5.63
C ASN A 408 -17.71 21.18 -5.04
N GLY A 409 -17.58 19.98 -4.45
CA GLY A 409 -18.67 19.14 -3.98
C GLY A 409 -18.99 19.23 -2.48
N ASN A 410 -18.64 20.33 -1.79
CA ASN A 410 -19.13 20.54 -0.43
C ASN A 410 -20.62 20.92 -0.44
N GLY A 411 -21.47 19.89 -0.39
CA GLY A 411 -22.89 20.03 -0.08
C GLY A 411 -23.77 18.97 -0.72
N THR A 412 -23.67 17.72 -0.27
CA THR A 412 -24.79 16.93 0.27
C THR A 412 -24.33 15.52 0.63
N ASP A 413 -24.58 15.13 1.87
CA ASP A 413 -24.62 13.74 2.30
C ASP A 413 -25.54 12.95 1.37
N SER A 414 -25.05 11.83 0.85
CA SER A 414 -25.91 10.77 0.33
C SER A 414 -25.70 9.54 1.21
N GLU A 415 -26.17 9.66 2.45
CA GLU A 415 -26.61 8.51 3.22
C GLU A 415 -28.00 8.06 2.73
N ASN A 416 -28.15 6.75 2.61
CA ASN A 416 -29.40 5.98 2.71
C ASN A 416 -30.49 6.21 1.67
N LEU A 417 -30.59 5.28 0.70
CA LEU A 417 -31.89 4.81 0.20
C LEU A 417 -31.83 3.30 -0.07
N LEU A 418 -32.13 2.52 0.98
CA LEU A 418 -32.77 1.21 0.89
C LEU A 418 -34.11 1.31 1.62
N GLU A 419 -35.07 0.50 1.17
CA GLU A 419 -36.50 0.40 1.57
C GLU A 419 -37.41 1.46 0.91
N ASP A 420 -38.56 1.16 0.30
CA ASP A 420 -39.39 -0.04 0.28
C ASP A 420 -40.41 0.09 -0.88
N ALA A 421 -40.73 -1.01 -1.55
CA ALA A 421 -42.01 -1.14 -2.27
C ALA A 421 -42.37 -2.62 -2.50
N ASN A 422 -42.88 -3.27 -1.46
CA ASN A 422 -43.81 -4.38 -1.59
C ASN A 422 -45.18 -3.86 -2.05
N VAL A 423 -45.67 -4.24 -3.23
CA VAL A 423 -47.10 -4.52 -3.47
C VAL A 423 -47.24 -5.54 -4.61
N GLU A 424 -47.76 -6.72 -4.29
CA GLU A 424 -48.34 -7.69 -5.22
C GLU A 424 -49.64 -7.14 -5.85
N HIS A 425 -49.90 -7.41 -7.14
CA HIS A 425 -51.17 -8.02 -7.59
C HIS A 425 -51.23 -8.26 -9.11
N HIS A 426 -51.39 -9.55 -9.46
CA HIS A 426 -52.23 -10.17 -10.48
C HIS A 426 -52.69 -9.44 -11.77
N SER A 427 -52.28 -10.05 -12.90
CA SER A 427 -53.01 -10.42 -14.14
C SER A 427 -54.43 -9.91 -14.42
N VAL A 428 -54.70 -9.50 -15.69
CA VAL A 428 -55.72 -10.06 -16.63
C VAL A 428 -55.80 -9.25 -17.96
N GLU A 429 -55.72 -9.99 -19.09
CA GLU A 429 -56.33 -9.87 -20.47
C GLU A 429 -56.31 -8.53 -21.25
N GLU A 430 -55.61 -8.48 -22.40
CA GLU A 430 -56.04 -8.72 -23.81
C GLU A 430 -56.89 -7.60 -24.46
N VAL A 431 -56.40 -6.98 -25.56
CA VAL A 431 -57.00 -6.93 -26.93
C VAL A 431 -56.19 -6.00 -27.87
N ASN A 432 -55.67 -6.60 -28.95
CA ASN A 432 -55.38 -6.18 -30.35
C ASN A 432 -55.28 -4.68 -30.78
N ALA A 433 -54.19 -4.31 -31.50
CA ALA A 433 -54.14 -4.22 -32.98
C ALA A 433 -52.91 -3.44 -33.56
N ILE A 434 -52.14 -4.11 -34.44
CA ILE A 434 -51.67 -3.72 -35.80
C ILE A 434 -50.90 -2.37 -35.99
N ASN A 435 -49.57 -2.35 -36.26
CA ASN A 435 -48.92 -2.49 -37.60
C ASN A 435 -47.42 -2.07 -37.64
N ASP A 436 -46.66 -2.79 -38.49
CA ASP A 436 -45.48 -2.44 -39.30
C ASP A 436 -44.18 -1.79 -38.73
N SER A 437 -43.06 -2.52 -38.73
CA SER A 437 -42.07 -2.53 -39.84
C SER A 437 -40.64 -3.02 -39.45
N SER A 438 -40.19 -4.05 -40.19
CA SER A 438 -38.84 -4.48 -40.59
C SER A 438 -37.59 -4.28 -39.71
N HIS A 439 -37.05 -5.40 -39.20
CA HIS A 439 -35.63 -5.63 -38.93
C HIS A 439 -35.00 -6.52 -40.02
N PRO A 440 -33.71 -6.34 -40.40
CA PRO A 440 -32.91 -7.38 -41.02
C PRO A 440 -31.96 -8.05 -40.02
N ALA A 441 -31.89 -9.37 -40.09
CA ALA A 441 -31.08 -10.27 -39.28
C ALA A 441 -29.57 -10.15 -39.56
N MET A 442 -28.75 -10.24 -38.51
CA MET A 442 -27.29 -10.37 -38.60
C MET A 442 -26.90 -11.83 -38.84
N VAL A 443 -26.17 -12.05 -39.93
CA VAL A 443 -25.53 -13.31 -40.31
C VAL A 443 -24.21 -13.49 -39.54
N THR A 444 -24.00 -14.69 -39.03
CA THR A 444 -22.75 -15.19 -38.44
C THR A 444 -21.68 -15.40 -39.52
N GLY A 445 -20.55 -14.69 -39.40
CA GLY A 445 -19.38 -14.86 -40.25
C GLY A 445 -18.16 -15.32 -39.46
N SER A 446 -17.75 -16.56 -39.69
CA SER A 446 -16.45 -17.12 -39.32
C SER A 446 -15.36 -16.60 -40.26
N HIS A 447 -14.26 -16.09 -39.72
CA HIS A 447 -13.02 -15.90 -40.48
C HIS A 447 -11.82 -16.39 -39.66
N GLU A 448 -11.34 -17.58 -40.04
CA GLU A 448 -9.94 -17.96 -39.88
C GLU A 448 -9.09 -17.13 -40.84
N CYS A 449 -7.92 -16.66 -40.39
CA CYS A 449 -6.84 -16.30 -41.30
C CYS A 449 -5.50 -16.71 -40.69
N LEU A 450 -4.77 -17.47 -41.50
CA LEU A 450 -3.49 -18.13 -41.28
C LEU A 450 -2.35 -17.12 -41.15
N VAL A 451 -1.36 -17.43 -40.31
CA VAL A 451 0.01 -16.94 -40.47
C VAL A 451 0.93 -18.15 -40.67
N LEU A 452 1.58 -18.18 -41.82
CA LEU A 452 2.59 -19.14 -42.24
C LEU A 452 3.95 -18.79 -41.62
N GLN A 453 4.57 -19.84 -41.08
CA GLN A 453 6.00 -20.16 -40.86
C GLN A 453 6.98 -19.08 -40.39
#